data_AF-A0A8J8H5B5-F1
#
_entry.id   AF-A0A8J8H5B5-F1
#
_cell.length_a   1.000
_cell.length_b   1.000
_cell.length_c   1.000
_cell.angle_alpha   90.00
_cell.angle_beta   90.00
_cell.angle_gamma   90.00
#
_symmetry.space_group_name_H-M   'P 1'
#
loop_
_entity.id
_entity.type
_entity.pdbx_description
1 polymer ?
#
loop_
_entity_poly.entity_id
_entity_poly.type
_entity_poly.pdbx_seq_one_letter_code
_entity_poly.pdbx_strand_id
1 'polypeptide(L)'
;MKTIKKTVKFFDKTEDKIRSNLSHHPIIYATIGAVGTVLLWRGVWMMADALSFWNKNPFDKNMLIDGIVSVGASAIILLGSGLFVSFFIGDRIILSGLNKEKKLAEKTEEEIKKEVSINIAIAEKMEKMERDLEEIKEALSGEPVAANNSKKEDKEQYLP
;
A
#
# COMPACT_ATOMS: atom_id res chain seq x y z
N MET A 1 8.22 -26.74 -13.34
CA MET A 1 8.54 -25.35 -12.92
C MET A 1 8.24 -24.28 -13.98
N LYS A 2 8.47 -24.51 -15.29
CA LYS A 2 8.12 -23.54 -16.37
C LYS A 2 6.61 -23.26 -16.50
N THR A 3 5.77 -24.29 -16.33
CA THR A 3 4.30 -24.19 -16.41
C THR A 3 3.72 -23.28 -15.32
N ILE A 4 4.15 -23.46 -14.07
CA ILE A 4 3.69 -22.64 -12.93
C ILE A 4 4.01 -21.15 -13.14
N LYS A 5 5.24 -20.81 -13.56
CA LYS A 5 5.60 -19.41 -13.85
C LYS A 5 4.75 -18.79 -14.97
N LYS A 6 4.36 -19.59 -15.96
CA LYS A 6 3.54 -19.13 -17.09
C LYS A 6 2.09 -18.89 -16.67
N THR A 7 1.55 -19.78 -15.84
CA THR A 7 0.22 -19.64 -15.24
C THR A 7 0.16 -18.42 -14.33
N VAL A 8 1.14 -18.22 -13.44
CA VAL A 8 1.22 -17.03 -12.56
C VAL A 8 1.24 -15.74 -13.37
N LYS A 9 2.05 -15.64 -14.43
CA LYS A 9 2.06 -14.46 -15.32
C LYS A 9 0.74 -14.24 -16.06
N PHE A 10 0.01 -15.32 -16.37
CA PHE A 10 -1.29 -15.23 -17.04
C PHE A 10 -2.36 -14.67 -16.10
N PHE A 11 -2.34 -15.13 -14.84
CA PHE A 11 -3.22 -14.62 -13.79
C PHE A 11 -2.91 -13.15 -13.46
N ASP A 12 -1.65 -12.77 -13.34
CA ASP A 12 -1.21 -11.38 -13.09
C ASP A 12 -1.78 -10.41 -14.15
N LYS A 13 -1.65 -10.77 -15.44
CA LYS A 13 -2.16 -9.95 -16.56
C LYS A 13 -3.69 -9.92 -16.67
N THR A 14 -4.36 -11.00 -16.26
CA THR A 14 -5.83 -11.10 -16.27
C THR A 14 -6.41 -10.34 -15.09
N GLU A 15 -5.77 -10.44 -13.92
CA GLU A 15 -6.09 -9.71 -12.70
C GLU A 15 -5.95 -8.19 -12.91
N ASP A 16 -4.85 -7.72 -13.49
CA ASP A 16 -4.66 -6.28 -13.77
C ASP A 16 -5.75 -5.71 -14.69
N LYS A 17 -6.12 -6.49 -15.71
CA LYS A 17 -7.13 -6.05 -16.68
C LYS A 17 -8.54 -6.04 -16.08
N ILE A 18 -8.85 -7.03 -15.24
CA ILE A 18 -10.12 -7.05 -14.52
C ILE A 18 -10.13 -5.92 -13.51
N ARG A 19 -9.09 -5.76 -12.68
CA ARG A 19 -8.96 -4.69 -11.68
C ARG A 19 -9.18 -3.29 -12.28
N SER A 20 -8.68 -3.04 -13.50
CA SER A 20 -8.88 -1.78 -14.22
C SER A 20 -10.31 -1.61 -14.77
N ASN A 21 -10.92 -2.66 -15.32
CA ASN A 21 -12.26 -2.59 -15.91
C ASN A 21 -13.39 -2.54 -14.85
N LEU A 22 -13.08 -3.01 -13.65
CA LEU A 22 -14.05 -3.28 -12.61
C LEU A 22 -14.32 -2.11 -11.66
N SER A 23 -13.42 -1.13 -11.63
CA SER A 23 -13.65 0.14 -10.95
C SER A 23 -14.92 0.85 -11.45
N HIS A 24 -15.40 0.49 -12.64
CA HIS A 24 -16.59 1.07 -13.26
C HIS A 24 -17.90 0.32 -12.93
N HIS A 25 -17.86 -0.96 -12.50
CA HIS A 25 -19.05 -1.78 -12.22
C HIS A 25 -18.92 -2.70 -10.98
N PRO A 26 -18.82 -2.12 -9.76
CA PRO A 26 -18.56 -2.87 -8.53
C PRO A 26 -19.68 -3.85 -8.11
N ILE A 27 -20.95 -3.54 -8.42
CA ILE A 27 -22.11 -4.32 -7.96
C ILE A 27 -22.20 -5.70 -8.65
N ILE A 28 -22.03 -5.71 -9.99
CA ILE A 28 -22.10 -6.94 -10.78
C ILE A 28 -20.96 -7.88 -10.37
N TYR A 29 -19.80 -7.32 -10.12
CA TYR A 29 -18.65 -8.07 -9.64
C TYR A 29 -18.88 -8.71 -8.28
N ALA A 30 -19.38 -7.94 -7.31
CA ALA A 30 -19.69 -8.46 -5.99
C ALA A 30 -20.70 -9.61 -6.06
N THR A 31 -21.67 -9.52 -6.97
CA THR A 31 -22.66 -10.58 -7.21
C THR A 31 -22.01 -11.86 -7.75
N ILE A 32 -21.16 -11.75 -8.78
CA ILE A 32 -20.42 -12.90 -9.34
C ILE A 32 -19.52 -13.53 -8.28
N GLY A 33 -18.85 -12.71 -7.46
CA GLY A 33 -18.05 -13.17 -6.35
C GLY A 33 -18.84 -13.90 -5.28
N ALA A 34 -19.97 -13.36 -4.86
CA ALA A 34 -20.85 -14.00 -3.90
C ALA A 34 -21.31 -15.37 -4.39
N VAL A 35 -21.73 -15.48 -5.65
CA VAL A 35 -22.12 -16.76 -6.27
C VAL A 35 -20.95 -17.74 -6.29
N GLY A 36 -19.78 -17.30 -6.73
CA GLY A 36 -18.57 -18.14 -6.76
C GLY A 36 -18.18 -18.65 -5.37
N THR A 37 -18.15 -17.79 -4.37
CA THR A 37 -17.78 -18.14 -2.99
C THR A 37 -18.79 -19.11 -2.36
N VAL A 38 -20.10 -18.89 -2.57
CA VAL A 38 -21.14 -19.79 -2.06
C VAL A 38 -21.05 -21.17 -2.72
N LEU A 39 -20.83 -21.25 -4.03
CA LEU A 39 -20.65 -22.52 -4.75
C LEU A 39 -19.40 -23.27 -4.30
N LEU A 40 -18.32 -22.53 -3.99
CA LEU A 40 -17.10 -23.11 -3.46
C LEU A 40 -17.35 -23.72 -2.07
N TRP A 41 -17.98 -22.98 -1.16
CA TRP A 41 -18.31 -23.47 0.17
C TRP A 41 -19.25 -24.69 0.13
N ARG A 42 -20.28 -24.63 -0.72
CA ARG A 42 -21.18 -25.77 -0.97
C ARG A 42 -20.41 -27.00 -1.43
N GLY A 43 -19.50 -26.84 -2.41
CA GLY A 43 -18.69 -27.94 -2.92
C GLY A 43 -17.80 -28.57 -1.85
N VAL A 44 -17.18 -27.75 -1.00
CA VAL A 44 -16.38 -28.23 0.15
C VAL A 44 -17.24 -29.03 1.12
N TRP A 45 -18.45 -28.57 1.44
CA TRP A 45 -19.37 -29.29 2.32
C TRP A 45 -19.78 -30.65 1.73
N MET A 46 -20.10 -30.69 0.43
CA MET A 46 -20.46 -31.93 -0.26
C MET A 46 -19.30 -32.95 -0.27
N MET A 47 -18.07 -32.47 -0.45
CA MET A 47 -16.88 -33.33 -0.37
C MET A 47 -16.62 -33.83 1.06
N ALA A 48 -16.84 -32.98 2.07
CA ALA A 48 -16.66 -33.35 3.48
C ALA A 48 -17.69 -34.41 3.91
N ASP A 49 -18.95 -34.25 3.54
CA ASP A 49 -20.02 -35.20 3.85
C ASP A 49 -19.83 -36.54 3.14
N ALA A 50 -19.36 -36.53 1.87
CA ALA A 50 -19.06 -37.76 1.13
C ALA A 50 -17.91 -38.58 1.76
N LEU A 51 -17.02 -37.94 2.52
CA LEU A 51 -15.89 -38.55 3.23
C LEU A 51 -16.13 -38.76 4.72
N SER A 52 -17.25 -38.28 5.26
CA SER A 52 -17.49 -38.27 6.70
C SER A 52 -17.83 -39.68 7.21
N PHE A 53 -16.90 -40.27 7.97
CA PHE A 53 -17.13 -41.52 8.70
C PHE A 53 -18.20 -41.41 9.80
N TRP A 54 -18.53 -40.18 10.21
CA TRP A 54 -19.53 -39.89 11.24
C TRP A 54 -20.96 -39.94 10.71
N ASN A 55 -21.13 -39.66 9.41
CA ASN A 55 -22.39 -39.85 8.75
C ASN A 55 -22.49 -41.34 8.42
N LYS A 56 -23.49 -42.06 8.93
CA LYS A 56 -23.69 -43.52 8.71
C LYS A 56 -23.90 -43.91 7.23
N ASN A 57 -23.68 -43.01 6.30
CA ASN A 57 -23.79 -43.24 4.87
C ASN A 57 -22.50 -43.92 4.36
N PRO A 58 -22.61 -44.95 3.50
CA PRO A 58 -21.47 -45.46 2.77
C PRO A 58 -20.89 -44.36 1.87
N PHE A 59 -19.58 -44.40 1.62
CA PHE A 59 -18.86 -43.48 0.73
C PHE A 59 -19.65 -43.24 -0.56
N ASP A 60 -20.22 -42.03 -0.71
CA ASP A 60 -21.03 -41.67 -1.85
C ASP A 60 -20.16 -40.99 -2.92
N LYS A 61 -19.79 -41.80 -3.91
CA LYS A 61 -18.97 -41.36 -5.04
C LYS A 61 -19.63 -40.26 -5.87
N ASN A 62 -20.96 -40.26 -6.00
CA ASN A 62 -21.67 -39.27 -6.82
C ASN A 62 -21.63 -37.90 -6.15
N MET A 63 -21.87 -37.88 -4.83
CA MET A 63 -21.77 -36.65 -4.03
C MET A 63 -20.36 -36.05 -4.04
N LEU A 64 -19.32 -36.90 -4.01
CA LEU A 64 -17.93 -36.46 -4.11
C LEU A 64 -17.62 -35.84 -5.48
N ILE A 65 -18.12 -36.45 -6.57
CA ILE A 65 -17.94 -35.90 -7.93
C ILE A 65 -18.66 -34.56 -8.06
N ASP A 66 -19.90 -34.43 -7.60
CA ASP A 66 -20.64 -33.16 -7.61
C ASP A 66 -19.93 -32.08 -6.79
N GLY A 67 -19.35 -32.45 -5.64
CA GLY A 67 -18.53 -31.57 -4.83
C GLY A 67 -17.30 -31.08 -5.60
N ILE A 68 -16.55 -31.97 -6.24
CA ILE A 68 -15.38 -31.62 -7.07
C ILE A 68 -15.78 -30.71 -8.24
N VAL A 69 -16.90 -31.00 -8.91
CA VAL A 69 -17.40 -30.16 -10.01
C VAL A 69 -17.80 -28.78 -9.51
N SER A 70 -18.48 -28.68 -8.37
CA SER A 70 -18.85 -27.39 -7.76
C SER A 70 -17.62 -26.56 -7.36
N VAL A 71 -16.62 -27.19 -6.75
CA VAL A 71 -15.34 -26.54 -6.40
C VAL A 71 -14.59 -26.14 -7.68
N GLY A 72 -14.54 -26.99 -8.69
CA GLY A 72 -13.87 -26.68 -9.96
C GLY A 72 -14.53 -25.53 -10.71
N ALA A 73 -15.86 -25.54 -10.82
CA ALA A 73 -16.62 -24.49 -11.49
C ALA A 73 -16.49 -23.14 -10.75
N SER A 74 -16.61 -23.15 -9.42
CA SER A 74 -16.41 -21.94 -8.60
C SER A 74 -14.97 -21.43 -8.68
N ALA A 75 -13.98 -22.31 -8.64
CA ALA A 75 -12.58 -21.93 -8.82
C ALA A 75 -12.34 -21.26 -10.18
N ILE A 76 -12.89 -21.81 -11.28
CA ILE A 76 -12.79 -21.19 -12.62
C ILE A 76 -13.44 -19.81 -12.65
N ILE A 77 -14.64 -19.65 -12.06
CA ILE A 77 -15.34 -18.35 -12.01
C ILE A 77 -14.54 -17.33 -11.19
N LEU A 78 -14.08 -17.72 -10.00
CA LEU A 78 -13.35 -16.83 -9.08
C LEU A 78 -11.94 -16.50 -9.60
N LEU A 79 -11.26 -17.46 -10.22
CA LEU A 79 -9.96 -17.23 -10.84
C LEU A 79 -10.09 -16.40 -12.12
N GLY A 80 -11.09 -16.69 -12.94
CA GLY A 80 -11.39 -15.94 -14.17
C GLY A 80 -11.85 -14.51 -13.92
N SER A 81 -12.41 -14.24 -12.74
CA SER A 81 -12.74 -12.88 -12.27
C SER A 81 -11.63 -12.24 -11.43
N GLY A 82 -10.53 -12.93 -11.11
CA GLY A 82 -9.49 -12.43 -10.21
C GLY A 82 -9.89 -12.35 -8.72
N LEU A 83 -11.14 -12.67 -8.40
CA LEU A 83 -11.70 -12.64 -7.05
C LEU A 83 -11.11 -13.66 -6.10
N PHE A 84 -10.62 -14.78 -6.62
CA PHE A 84 -10.12 -15.85 -5.77
C PHE A 84 -9.00 -15.35 -4.84
N VAL A 85 -7.97 -14.70 -5.39
CA VAL A 85 -6.85 -14.19 -4.59
C VAL A 85 -7.27 -12.99 -3.75
N SER A 86 -8.08 -12.08 -4.30
CA SER A 86 -8.56 -10.91 -3.56
C SER A 86 -9.47 -11.27 -2.37
N PHE A 87 -10.33 -12.28 -2.48
CA PHE A 87 -11.23 -12.66 -1.39
C PHE A 87 -10.49 -13.41 -0.27
N PHE A 88 -9.54 -14.29 -0.61
CA PHE A 88 -8.83 -15.09 0.40
C PHE A 88 -7.58 -14.43 0.98
N ILE A 89 -6.89 -13.56 0.22
CA ILE A 89 -5.61 -12.94 0.60
C ILE A 89 -5.63 -11.40 0.44
N GLY A 90 -6.68 -10.82 -0.17
CA GLY A 90 -6.73 -9.40 -0.49
C GLY A 90 -6.64 -8.48 0.72
N ASP A 91 -7.39 -8.74 1.80
CA ASP A 91 -7.34 -7.89 3.01
C ASP A 91 -5.91 -7.79 3.57
N ARG A 92 -5.18 -8.91 3.57
CA ARG A 92 -3.80 -8.93 4.05
C ARG A 92 -2.85 -8.21 3.08
N ILE A 93 -3.03 -8.36 1.77
CA ILE A 93 -2.23 -7.65 0.76
C ILE A 93 -2.48 -6.14 0.85
N ILE A 94 -3.74 -5.72 0.89
CA ILE A 94 -4.15 -4.32 1.01
C ILE A 94 -3.59 -3.72 2.30
N LEU A 95 -3.76 -4.40 3.43
CA LEU A 95 -3.24 -3.93 4.72
C LEU A 95 -1.71 -3.84 4.72
N SER A 96 -1.02 -4.79 4.09
CA SER A 96 0.44 -4.75 3.97
C SER A 96 0.94 -3.62 3.08
N GLY A 97 0.18 -3.29 2.02
CA GLY A 97 0.42 -2.15 1.14
C GLY A 97 0.27 -0.83 1.88
N LEU A 98 -0.87 -0.65 2.57
CA LEU A 98 -1.15 0.54 3.39
C LEU A 98 -0.08 0.75 4.47
N ASN A 99 0.33 -0.31 5.18
CA ASN A 99 1.38 -0.22 6.18
C ASN A 99 2.74 0.18 5.59
N LYS A 100 3.06 -0.29 4.37
CA LYS A 100 4.29 0.09 3.67
C LYS A 100 4.26 1.56 3.25
N GLU A 101 3.13 2.04 2.71
CA GLU A 101 2.95 3.45 2.34
C GLU A 101 3.04 4.35 3.56
N LYS A 102 2.39 3.99 4.67
CA LYS A 102 2.50 4.71 5.95
C LYS A 102 3.96 4.82 6.42
N LYS A 103 4.71 3.72 6.39
CA LYS A 103 6.12 3.69 6.78
C LYS A 103 7.00 4.54 5.86
N LEU A 104 6.66 4.62 4.57
CA LEU A 104 7.35 5.52 3.63
C LEU A 104 7.06 6.98 3.96
N ALA A 105 5.79 7.32 4.22
CA ALA A 105 5.39 8.67 4.60
C ALA A 105 6.08 9.14 5.89
N GLU A 106 6.13 8.29 6.93
CA GLU A 106 6.83 8.58 8.19
C GLU A 106 8.32 8.85 7.98
N LYS A 107 8.99 8.06 7.15
CA LYS A 107 10.40 8.28 6.80
C LYS A 107 10.63 9.59 6.06
N THR A 108 9.77 9.90 5.10
CA THR A 108 9.85 11.17 4.37
C THR A 108 9.63 12.36 5.30
N GLU A 109 8.70 12.26 6.26
CA GLU A 109 8.50 13.29 7.28
C GLU A 109 9.74 13.48 8.18
N GLU A 110 10.37 12.37 8.61
CA GLU A 110 11.63 12.42 9.37
C GLU A 110 12.78 13.04 8.56
N GLU A 111 12.89 12.71 7.27
CA GLU A 111 13.89 13.30 6.36
C GLU A 111 13.67 14.80 6.20
N ILE A 112 12.43 15.24 5.96
CA ILE A 112 12.09 16.67 5.86
C ILE A 112 12.42 17.39 7.17
N LYS A 113 12.08 16.83 8.33
CA LYS A 113 12.42 17.44 9.64
C LYS A 113 13.93 17.59 9.82
N LYS A 114 14.72 16.60 9.40
CA LYS A 114 16.19 16.68 9.43
C LYS A 114 16.70 17.77 8.49
N GLU A 115 16.20 17.85 7.27
CA GLU A 115 16.59 18.89 6.31
C GLU A 115 16.27 20.30 6.85
N VAL A 116 15.10 20.50 7.45
CA VAL A 116 14.74 21.77 8.11
C VAL A 116 15.73 22.10 9.22
N SER A 117 16.07 21.14 10.09
CA SER A 117 17.02 21.36 11.18
C SER A 117 18.44 21.71 10.67
N ILE A 118 18.87 21.09 9.57
CA ILE A 118 20.16 21.38 8.92
C ILE A 118 20.13 22.79 8.35
N ASN A 119 19.04 23.19 7.69
CA ASN A 119 18.91 24.54 7.13
C ASN A 119 18.95 25.63 8.21
N ILE A 120 18.30 25.40 9.37
CA ILE A 120 18.38 26.31 10.51
C ILE A 120 19.82 26.41 11.02
N ALA A 121 20.50 25.28 11.23
CA ALA A 121 21.89 25.27 11.69
C ALA A 121 22.86 25.95 10.70
N ILE A 122 22.61 25.83 9.38
CA ILE A 122 23.38 26.54 8.36
C ILE A 122 23.12 28.05 8.47
N ALA A 123 21.86 28.48 8.60
CA ALA A 123 21.51 29.89 8.74
C ALA A 123 22.17 30.52 9.98
N GLU A 124 22.14 29.83 11.13
CA GLU A 124 22.81 30.28 12.36
C GLU A 124 24.33 30.41 12.19
N LYS A 125 24.96 29.46 11.50
CA LYS A 125 26.39 29.53 11.19
C LYS A 125 26.73 30.67 10.22
N MET A 126 25.87 30.93 9.23
CA MET A 126 26.05 32.07 8.33
C MET A 126 25.95 33.39 9.10
N GLU A 127 24.95 33.55 9.96
CA GLU A 127 24.78 34.77 10.75
C GLU A 127 25.96 34.97 11.72
N LYS A 128 26.49 33.89 12.30
CA LYS A 128 27.71 33.97 13.12
C LYS A 128 28.93 34.38 12.30
N MET A 129 29.13 33.81 11.12
CA MET A 129 30.23 34.21 10.24
C MET A 129 30.12 35.68 9.80
N GLU A 130 28.91 36.18 9.54
CA GLU A 130 28.68 37.59 9.23
C GLU A 130 29.10 38.50 10.39
N ARG A 131 28.70 38.17 11.62
CA ARG A 131 29.12 38.90 12.83
C ARG A 131 30.63 38.86 13.04
N ASP A 132 31.24 37.67 12.96
CA ASP A 132 32.68 37.49 13.13
C ASP A 132 33.46 38.31 12.07
N LEU A 133 32.95 38.40 10.83
CA LEU A 133 33.54 39.22 9.77
C LEU A 133 33.41 40.73 10.03
N GLU A 134 32.26 41.19 10.56
CA GLU A 134 32.08 42.59 10.96
C GLU A 134 33.05 42.99 12.07
N GLU A 135 33.20 42.16 13.11
CA GLU A 135 34.14 42.40 14.22
C GLU A 135 35.60 42.47 13.72
N ILE A 136 36.02 41.55 12.85
CA ILE A 136 37.37 41.58 12.26
C ILE A 136 37.58 42.86 11.45
N LYS A 137 36.57 43.30 10.69
CA LYS A 137 36.64 44.51 9.88
C LYS A 137 36.74 45.76 10.75
N GLU A 138 36.04 45.80 11.87
CA GLU A 138 36.08 46.89 12.85
C GLU A 138 37.46 46.96 13.54
N ALA A 139 38.01 45.81 13.95
CA ALA A 139 39.34 45.71 14.55
C ALA A 139 40.49 46.13 13.60
N LEU A 140 40.32 45.91 12.29
CA LEU A 140 41.30 46.32 11.27
C LEU A 140 41.17 47.79 10.83
N SER A 141 40.01 48.42 11.01
CA SER A 141 39.74 49.79 10.55
C SER A 141 39.85 50.86 11.63
N GLY A 142 39.74 50.51 12.92
CA GLY A 142 39.98 51.44 14.03
C GLY A 142 38.91 52.53 14.22
N GLU A 143 37.78 52.48 13.51
CA GLU A 143 36.62 53.38 13.68
C GLU A 143 35.34 52.58 13.98
N PRO A 144 34.54 52.98 15.00
CA PRO A 144 33.31 52.28 15.34
C PRO A 144 32.19 52.63 14.36
N VAL A 145 31.58 51.62 13.73
CA VAL A 145 30.48 51.84 12.79
C VAL A 145 29.17 51.98 13.57
N ALA A 146 28.91 53.20 14.02
CA ALA A 146 27.62 53.56 14.59
C ALA A 146 26.50 53.46 13.53
N ALA A 147 25.46 52.71 13.92
CA ALA A 147 24.08 52.80 13.44
C ALA A 147 23.80 52.43 11.98
N ASN A 148 23.29 51.21 11.77
CA ASN A 148 22.27 51.01 10.75
C ASN A 148 21.22 49.97 11.16
N ASN A 149 20.47 50.27 12.22
CA ASN A 149 19.31 49.50 12.70
C ASN A 149 18.00 49.81 11.92
N SER A 150 18.05 50.34 10.69
CA SER A 150 16.84 50.82 9.99
C SER A 150 16.21 49.82 9.00
N LYS A 151 16.60 48.54 8.96
CA LYS A 151 16.09 47.59 7.95
C LYS A 151 15.71 46.18 8.43
N LYS A 152 15.64 45.91 9.74
CA LYS A 152 15.28 44.58 10.25
C LYS A 152 13.78 44.35 10.51
N GLU A 153 12.91 45.37 10.44
CA GLU A 153 11.47 45.20 10.74
C GLU A 153 10.63 44.63 9.59
N ASP A 154 11.12 44.58 8.34
CA ASP A 154 10.28 44.23 7.18
C ASP A 154 10.27 42.72 6.81
N LYS A 155 10.93 41.84 7.56
CA LYS A 155 11.04 40.41 7.19
C LYS A 155 10.25 39.43 8.06
N GLU A 156 9.45 39.91 9.00
CA GLU A 156 8.58 39.06 9.83
C GLU A 156 7.19 38.79 9.20
N GLN A 157 6.93 39.30 7.99
CA GLN A 157 5.60 39.25 7.35
C GLN A 157 5.37 38.10 6.34
N TYR A 158 6.31 37.18 6.14
CA TYR A 158 6.11 36.05 5.21
C TYR A 158 6.52 34.71 5.82
N LEU A 159 5.70 34.21 6.73
CA LEU A 159 5.59 32.78 7.07
C LEU A 159 4.12 32.36 6.88
N PRO A 160 3.80 31.48 5.91
CA PRO A 160 2.61 30.63 6.01
C PRO A 160 2.80 29.53 7.06
#